data_AF-A0A968NJ57-F1
#
_entry.id   AF-A0A968NJ57-F1
#
_cell.length_a   1.000
_cell.length_b   1.000
_cell.length_c   1.000
_cell.angle_alpha   90.00
_cell.angle_beta   90.00
_cell.angle_gamma   90.00
#
_symmetry.space_group_name_H-M   'P 1'
#
loop_
_entity.id
_entity.type
_entity.pdbx_description
1 polymer ?
#
loop_
_entity_poly.entity_id
_entity_poly.type
_entity_poly.pdbx_seq_one_letter_code
_entity_poly.pdbx_strand_id
1 'polypeptide(L)' 'MESLNIKEEARKLVDKLPENCTWDDLMHEIYVRQVVEAGLADSKAGRVISVEEVRAKLGLPE' A
#
# COMPACT_ATOMS: atom_id res chain seq x y z
N MET A 1 -3.71 15.23 13.72
CA MET A 1 -3.80 14.52 12.43
C MET A 1 -5.27 14.51 12.08
N GLU A 2 -5.66 15.17 10.99
CA GLU A 2 -7.04 15.05 10.50
C GLU A 2 -7.36 13.56 10.34
N SER A 3 -8.37 13.08 11.07
CA SER A 3 -8.93 11.77 10.82
C SER A 3 -9.52 11.83 9.41
N LEU A 4 -8.77 11.29 8.44
CA LEU A 4 -9.27 11.17 7.08
C LEU A 4 -10.60 10.42 7.14
N ASN A 5 -11.66 11.07 6.66
CA ASN A 5 -12.98 10.46 6.64
C ASN A 5 -12.93 9.28 5.67
N ILE A 6 -13.00 8.06 6.21
CA ILE A 6 -12.89 6.83 5.41
C ILE A 6 -13.88 6.78 4.25
N LYS A 7 -15.05 7.42 4.39
CA LYS A 7 -16.05 7.49 3.31
C LYS A 7 -15.57 8.37 2.15
N GLU A 8 -14.90 9.47 2.44
CA GLU A 8 -14.36 10.36 1.41
C GLU A 8 -13.18 9.71 0.69
N GLU A 9 -12.30 9.04 1.43
CA GLU A 9 -11.16 8.33 0.83
C GLU A 9 -11.58 7.13 0.00
N ALA A 10 -12.58 6.36 0.45
CA ALA A 10 -13.18 5.31 -0.35
C ALA A 10 -13.81 5.86 -1.64
N ARG A 11 -14.49 7.01 -1.55
CA ARG A 11 -15.08 7.65 -2.73
C ARG A 11 -14.02 8.10 -3.74
N LYS A 12 -12.96 8.77 -3.27
CA LYS A 12 -11.82 9.16 -4.13
C LYS A 12 -11.13 7.96 -4.78
N LEU A 13 -11.10 6.81 -4.12
CA LEU A 13 -10.55 5.58 -4.67
C LEU A 13 -11.45 5.06 -5.81
N VAL A 14 -12.76 4.96 -5.56
CA VAL A 14 -13.74 4.52 -6.57
C VAL A 14 -13.79 5.48 -7.76
N ASP A 15 -13.75 6.79 -7.54
CA ASP A 15 -13.80 7.81 -8.61
C ASP A 15 -12.60 7.75 -9.57
N LYS A 16 -11.50 7.06 -9.19
CA LYS A 16 -10.31 6.87 -10.03
C LYS A 16 -10.33 5.55 -10.82
N LEU A 17 -11.23 4.64 -10.48
CA LEU A 17 -11.31 3.34 -11.14
C LEU A 17 -11.92 3.49 -12.54
N PRO A 18 -11.42 2.72 -13.53
CA PRO A 18 -12.12 2.53 -14.80
C PRO A 18 -13.56 2.02 -14.61
N GLU A 19 -14.49 2.46 -15.46
CA GLU A 19 -15.90 2.04 -15.45
C GLU A 19 -16.10 0.53 -15.63
N ASN A 20 -15.13 -0.16 -16.24
CA ASN A 20 -15.15 -1.60 -16.47
C ASN A 20 -14.44 -2.41 -15.37
N CYS A 21 -14.06 -1.79 -14.26
CA CYS A 21 -13.48 -2.52 -13.13
C CYS A 21 -14.49 -3.49 -12.49
N THR A 22 -13.94 -4.61 -12.06
CA THR A 22 -14.67 -5.65 -11.33
C THR A 22 -14.54 -5.43 -9.82
N TRP A 23 -15.27 -6.23 -9.03
CA TRP A 23 -15.08 -6.26 -7.58
C TRP A 23 -13.68 -6.70 -7.17
N ASP A 24 -13.05 -7.59 -7.92
CA ASP A 24 -11.70 -8.05 -7.65
C ASP A 24 -10.67 -6.92 -7.85
N ASP A 25 -10.86 -6.07 -8.86
CA ASP A 25 -10.03 -4.90 -9.10
C ASP A 25 -10.16 -3.88 -7.96
N LEU A 26 -11.39 -3.61 -7.50
CA LEU A 26 -11.61 -2.72 -6.35
C LEU A 26 -10.94 -3.26 -5.08
N MET A 27 -11.06 -4.57 -4.81
CA MET A 27 -10.42 -5.21 -3.67
C MET A 27 -8.89 -5.15 -3.76
N HIS A 28 -8.34 -5.32 -4.97
CA HIS A 28 -6.91 -5.15 -5.22
C HIS A 28 -6.43 -3.74 -4.86
N GLU A 29 -7.12 -2.70 -5.33
CA GLU A 29 -6.75 -1.31 -5.04
C GLU A 29 -6.82 -0.98 -3.55
N ILE A 30 -7.82 -1.51 -2.83
CA ILE A 30 -7.91 -1.37 -1.37
C ILE A 30 -6.68 -2.01 -0.70
N TYR A 31 -6.30 -3.21 -1.12
CA TYR A 31 -5.13 -3.91 -0.57
C TYR A 31 -3.82 -3.16 -0.86
N VAL A 32 -3.63 -2.69 -2.09
CA VAL A 32 -2.45 -1.88 -2.48
C VAL A 32 -2.34 -0.64 -1.59
N ARG A 33 -3.44 0.08 -1.39
CA ARG A 33 -3.47 1.25 -0.50
C ARG A 33 -3.05 0.89 0.93
N GLN A 34 -3.59 -0.19 1.49
CA GLN A 34 -3.24 -0.65 2.84
C GLN A 34 -1.75 -0.98 2.98
N VAL A 35 -1.18 -1.69 2.01
CA VAL A 35 0.25 -2.06 2.02
C VAL A 35 1.13 -0.81 1.91
N VAL A 36 0.76 0.17 1.09
CA VAL A 36 1.50 1.43 0.97
C VAL A 36 1.46 2.22 2.28
N GLU A 37 0.28 2.37 2.88
CA GLU A 37 0.13 3.09 4.16
C GLU A 37 0.92 2.41 5.29
N ALA A 38 0.89 1.07 5.35
CA ALA A 38 1.68 0.27 6.28
C ALA A 38 3.19 0.47 6.04
N GLY A 39 3.65 0.38 4.80
CA GLY A 39 5.07 0.57 4.45
C GLY A 39 5.57 1.99 4.76
N LEU A 40 4.74 3.01 4.54
CA LEU A 40 5.05 4.38 4.95
C LEU A 40 5.14 4.52 6.47
N ALA A 41 4.27 3.85 7.22
CA ALA A 41 4.32 3.84 8.68
C ALA A 41 5.57 3.11 9.20
N ASP A 42 5.94 1.98 8.59
CA ASP A 42 7.16 1.23 8.90
C ASP A 42 8.42 2.08 8.63
N SER A 43 8.48 2.74 7.48
CA SER A 43 9.58 3.64 7.13
C SER A 43 9.72 4.79 8.14
N LYS A 44 8.62 5.47 8.49
CA LYS A 44 8.63 6.55 9.49
C LYS A 44 9.04 6.07 10.89
N ALA A 45 8.71 4.83 11.23
CA ALA A 45 9.07 4.22 12.50
C ALA A 45 10.47 3.56 12.50
N GLY A 46 11.21 3.62 11.39
CA GLY A 46 12.51 2.98 11.25
C GLY A 46 12.46 1.45 11.22
N ARG A 47 11.29 0.85 10.98
CA ARG A 47 11.12 -0.60 10.80
C ARG A 47 11.52 -1.00 9.38
N VAL A 48 12.78 -0.76 9.04
CA VAL A 48 13.37 -1.03 7.73
C VAL A 48 14.56 -1.98 7.87
N ILE A 49 14.93 -2.62 6.77
CA ILE A 49 16.14 -3.43 6.64
C ILE A 49 17.02 -2.85 5.53
N SER A 50 18.31 -3.16 5.55
CA SER A 50 19.23 -2.72 4.50
C SER A 50 19.00 -3.46 3.18
N VAL A 51 19.56 -2.94 2.09
CA VAL A 51 19.50 -3.59 0.77
C VAL A 51 20.24 -4.93 0.81
N GLU A 52 21.37 -4.98 1.49
CA GLU A 52 22.16 -6.20 1.70
C GLU A 52 21.34 -7.25 2.46
N GLU A 53 20.67 -6.84 3.55
CA GLU A 53 19.84 -7.74 4.38
C GLU A 53 18.64 -8.32 3.60
N VAL A 54 17.95 -7.52 2.78
CA VAL A 54 16.81 -8.03 2.00
C VAL A 54 17.26 -8.98 0.88
N ARG A 55 18.39 -8.70 0.23
CA ARG A 55 18.95 -9.58 -0.81
C ARG A 55 19.35 -10.93 -0.23
N ALA A 56 20.00 -10.94 0.92
CA ALA A 56 20.34 -12.17 1.65
C ALA A 56 19.09 -13.01 2.00
N LYS A 57 18.01 -12.38 2.48
CA LYS A 57 16.74 -13.07 2.78
C LYS A 57 16.08 -13.69 1.55
N LEU A 58 16.25 -13.08 0.39
CA LEU A 58 15.67 -13.53 -0.88
C LEU A 58 16.61 -14.46 -1.67
N GLY A 59 17.81 -14.77 -1.16
CA GLY A 59 18.79 -15.59 -1.85
C GLY A 59 19.38 -14.92 -3.11
N LEU A 60 19.37 -13.58 -3.16
CA LEU A 60 19.92 -12.80 -4.25
C LEU A 60 21.40 -12.49 -3.98
N PRO A 61 22.27 -12.52 -5.00
CA PRO A 61 23.68 -12.12 -4.84
C PRO A 61 23.77 -10.64 -4.44
N GLU A 62 24.84 -10.22 -3.76
CA GLU A 62 25.06 -8.80 -3.40
C GLU A 62 25.04 -7.88 -4.63
#